data_AF-A0A351TN40-F1
#
_entry.id   AF-A0A351TN40-F1
#
_cell.length_a   1.000
_cell.length_b   1.000
_cell.length_c   1.000
_cell.angle_alpha   90.00
_cell.angle_beta   90.00
_cell.angle_gamma   90.00
#
_symmetry.space_group_name_H-M   'P 1'
#
loop_
_entity.id
_entity.type
_entity.pdbx_description
1 polymer ?
#
loop_
_entity_poly.entity_id
_entity_poly.type
_entity_poly.pdbx_seq_one_letter_code
_entity_poly.pdbx_strand_id
1 'polypeptide(L)' 'MSTYAISDIHGCYNELLAMLEKINFSKSDRLILAGDYI' A
#
# COMPACT_ATOMS: atom_id res chain seq x y z
N MET A 1 3.68 3.84 14.85
CA MET A 1 3.47 4.75 13.71
C MET A 1 4.57 4.50 12.71
N SER A 2 4.27 3.72 11.67
CA SER A 2 5.18 3.39 10.58
C SER A 2 4.82 4.18 9.33
N THR A 3 5.78 4.39 8.42
CA THR A 3 5.52 4.97 7.10
C THR A 3 5.90 3.95 6.03
N TYR A 4 4.96 3.67 5.12
CA TYR A 4 5.13 2.75 4.01
C TYR A 4 5.06 3.53 2.70
N ALA A 5 5.95 3.20 1.76
CA ALA A 5 5.94 3.74 0.42
C ALA A 5 5.72 2.58 -0.57
N ILE A 6 4.76 2.74 -1.47
CA ILE A 6 4.44 1.78 -2.53
C ILE A 6 4.48 2.53 -3.86
N SER A 7 5.25 2.00 -4.82
CA SER A 7 5.23 2.42 -6.23
C SER A 7 4.32 1.49 -7.02
N ASP A 8 4.12 1.79 -8.30
CA ASP A 8 3.64 0.90 -9.38
C ASP A 8 2.63 -0.15 -8.93
N ILE A 9 1.35 0.20 -8.99
CA ILE A 9 0.24 -0.69 -8.65
C ILE A 9 -0.32 -1.37 -9.91
N HIS A 10 -0.34 -0.70 -11.07
CA HIS A 10 -0.82 -1.24 -12.36
C HIS A 10 -2.13 -2.04 -12.27
N GLY A 11 -3.09 -1.55 -11.49
CA GLY A 11 -4.38 -2.22 -11.28
C GLY A 11 -4.35 -3.49 -10.42
N CYS A 12 -3.22 -3.88 -9.82
CA CYS A 12 -3.05 -5.04 -8.93
C CYS A 12 -3.70 -4.82 -7.55
N TYR A 13 -5.03 -4.69 -7.55
CA TYR A 13 -5.82 -4.38 -6.37
C TYR A 13 -5.73 -5.45 -5.28
N ASN A 14 -5.78 -6.73 -5.66
CA ASN A 14 -5.78 -7.83 -4.70
C ASN A 14 -4.41 -7.98 -4.01
N GLU A 15 -3.34 -7.78 -4.76
CA GLU A 15 -1.97 -7.81 -4.28
C GLU A 15 -1.70 -6.64 -3.32
N LEU A 16 -2.20 -5.44 -3.65
CA LEU A 16 -2.13 -4.29 -2.76
C LEU A 16 -2.84 -4.58 -1.43
N LEU A 17 -4.06 -5.14 -1.46
CA LEU A 17 -4.80 -5.50 -0.25
C LEU A 17 -4.06 -6.56 0.58
N ALA A 18 -3.56 -7.62 -0.06
CA ALA A 18 -2.80 -8.67 0.62
C ALA A 18 -1.51 -8.12 1.26
N MET A 19 -0.86 -7.14 0.63
CA MET A 19 0.31 -6.47 1.19
C MET A 19 -0.05 -5.65 2.44
N LEU A 20 -1.15 -4.87 2.39
CA LEU A 20 -1.63 -4.07 3.52
C LEU A 20 -2.02 -4.96 4.71
N GLU A 21 -2.62 -6.12 4.46
CA GLU A 21 -2.93 -7.11 5.49
C GLU A 21 -1.65 -7.69 6.10
N LYS A 22 -0.68 -8.09 5.28
CA LYS A 22 0.59 -8.68 5.72
C LYS A 22 1.39 -7.76 6.65
N ILE A 23 1.35 -6.46 6.41
CA ILE A 23 2.04 -5.46 7.25
C ILE A 23 1.15 -4.97 8.42
N ASN A 24 -0.05 -5.53 8.58
CA ASN A 24 -1.05 -5.11 9.55
C ASN A 24 -1.27 -3.58 9.51
N PHE A 25 -1.46 -3.04 8.30
CA PHE A 25 -1.60 -1.60 8.08
C PHE A 25 -2.81 -1.05 8.86
N SER A 26 -2.59 0.03 9.60
CA SER A 26 -3.60 0.62 10.47
C SER A 26 -3.82 2.11 10.18
N LYS A 27 -4.88 2.67 10.76
CA LYS A 27 -5.15 4.13 10.71
C LYS A 27 -4.07 4.99 11.36
N SER A 28 -3.20 4.38 12.17
CA SER A 28 -2.08 5.07 12.82
C SER A 28 -0.82 5.11 11.95
N ASP A 29 -0.83 4.44 10.80
CA ASP A 29 0.28 4.39 9.87
C ASP A 29 0.06 5.35 8.71
N ARG A 30 1.17 5.71 8.05
CA ARG A 30 1.14 6.54 6.85
C ARG A 30 1.46 5.68 5.63
N LEU A 31 0.61 5.75 4.61
CA LEU A 31 0.85 5.14 3.30
C LEU A 31 1.11 6.23 2.26
N ILE A 32 2.20 6.09 1.52
CA ILE A 32 2.56 6.95 0.39
C ILE A 32 2.46 6.09 -0.87
N LEU A 33 1.63 6.52 -1.82
CA LEU A 33 1.49 5.91 -3.15
C LEU A 33 2.17 6.81 -4.18
N ALA A 34 3.15 6.27 -4.90
CA ALA A 34 4.06 7.07 -5.73
C ALA A 34 3.61 7.26 -7.21
N GLY A 35 2.56 6.58 -7.66
CA GLY A 35 2.04 6.69 -9.02
C GLY A 35 1.68 5.34 -9.65
N ASP A 36 1.45 5.34 -10.97
CA ASP A 36 1.19 4.16 -11.80
C ASP A 36 0.14 3.21 -11.24
N TYR A 37 -1.06 3.76 -11.02
CA TYR A 37 -2.18 3.04 -10.42
C TYR A 37 -2.91 2.13 -11.39
N ILE A 38 -2.85 2.42 -12.70
CA ILE A 38 -3.58 1.75 -13.77
C ILE A 38 -2.58 1.39 -14.88
#